data_AF-A0A356TB29-F1
#
_entry.id   AF-A0A356TB29-F1
#
_cell.length_a   1.000
_cell.length_b   1.000
_cell.length_c   1.000
_cell.angle_alpha   90.00
_cell.angle_beta   90.00
_cell.angle_gamma   90.00
#
_symmetry.space_group_name_H-M   'P 1'
#
loop_
_entity.id
_entity.type
_entity.pdbx_description
1 polymer ?
#
loop_
_entity_poly.entity_id
_entity_poly.type
_entity_poly.pdbx_seq_one_letter_code
_entity_poly.pdbx_strand_id
1 'polypeptide(L)'
;MLVYAMQEAFSRTRSFVFVRDVGECTQLFDAHPVDEAVALAFGGDAVPVGANSDYGRVLGQFAERHLDLVDRRTTVVILGDGRSNHLDANAEALESIRRRAARVVWLNPEPRNSWGFGDSEMARYLPHCTFAASVRSLGELRHAIERLARAITR
;
A
#
# COMPACT_ATOMS: atom_id res chain seq x y z
N MET A 1 -3.31 -13.80 -1.00
CA MET A 1 -4.34 -13.57 0.07
C MET A 1 -4.69 -12.11 0.35
N LEU A 2 -3.76 -11.19 0.64
CA LEU A 2 -4.09 -9.79 1.00
C LEU A 2 -4.72 -8.99 -0.15
N VAL A 3 -4.24 -9.22 -1.37
CA VAL A 3 -4.73 -8.55 -2.58
C VAL A 3 -6.14 -9.04 -2.97
N TYR A 4 -6.50 -10.27 -2.62
CA TYR A 4 -7.79 -10.89 -2.94
C TYR A 4 -8.98 -10.10 -2.37
N ALA A 5 -8.91 -9.72 -1.09
CA ALA A 5 -9.98 -8.98 -0.42
C ALA A 5 -10.13 -7.54 -0.93
N MET A 6 -9.10 -6.98 -1.59
CA MET A 6 -9.16 -5.61 -2.10
C MET A 6 -9.79 -5.53 -3.50
N GLN A 7 -9.53 -6.50 -4.38
CA GLN A 7 -10.14 -6.50 -5.71
C GLN A 7 -11.65 -6.74 -5.68
N GLU A 8 -12.14 -7.66 -4.85
CA GLU A 8 -13.58 -7.89 -4.70
C GLU A 8 -14.34 -6.66 -4.15
N ALA A 9 -13.66 -5.81 -3.37
CA ALA A 9 -14.29 -4.70 -2.67
C ALA A 9 -14.38 -3.39 -3.47
N PHE A 10 -13.58 -3.22 -4.55
CA PHE A 10 -13.46 -1.93 -5.22
C PHE A 10 -13.44 -2.06 -6.74
N SER A 11 -14.63 -1.88 -7.34
CA SER A 11 -14.75 -1.64 -8.79
C SER A 11 -13.98 -0.36 -9.16
N ARG A 12 -12.98 -0.49 -10.06
CA ARG A 12 -11.98 0.53 -10.48
C ARG A 12 -10.82 0.80 -9.51
N THR A 13 -10.03 -0.21 -9.20
CA THR A 13 -8.78 -0.06 -8.44
C THR A 13 -7.58 -0.15 -9.35
N ARG A 14 -6.65 0.81 -9.25
CA ARG A 14 -5.29 0.63 -9.78
C ARG A 14 -4.44 -0.04 -8.72
N SER A 15 -3.76 -1.11 -9.11
CA SER A 15 -3.03 -1.98 -8.19
C SER A 15 -1.54 -1.87 -8.44
N PHE A 16 -0.77 -1.76 -7.36
CA PHE A 16 0.68 -1.68 -7.39
C PHE A 16 1.25 -2.74 -6.44
N VAL A 17 2.29 -3.44 -6.88
CA VAL A 17 3.11 -4.32 -6.04
C VAL A 17 4.47 -3.72 -5.84
N PHE A 18 5.12 -4.06 -4.73
CA PHE A 18 6.46 -3.58 -4.45
C PHE A 18 7.27 -4.56 -3.62
N VAL A 19 8.59 -4.45 -3.78
CA VAL A 19 9.62 -4.99 -2.88
C VAL A 19 10.63 -3.86 -2.69
N ARG A 20 11.52 -3.64 -3.66
CA ARG A 20 12.41 -2.46 -3.71
C ARG A 20 11.98 -1.43 -4.77
N ASP A 21 11.34 -1.91 -5.84
CA ASP A 21 10.76 -1.09 -6.89
C ASP A 21 9.24 -1.20 -6.83
N VAL A 22 8.54 -0.17 -7.31
CA VAL A 22 7.08 -0.19 -7.48
C VAL A 22 6.73 -0.56 -8.92
N GLY A 23 5.85 -1.56 -9.07
CA GLY A 23 5.33 -2.02 -10.36
C GLY A 23 3.81 -1.96 -10.38
N GLU A 24 3.24 -1.37 -11.43
CA GLU A 24 1.80 -1.43 -11.64
C GLU A 24 1.39 -2.81 -12.18
N CYS A 25 0.36 -3.38 -11.57
CA CYS A 25 -0.14 -4.73 -11.88
C CYS A 25 -1.66 -4.73 -12.11
N THR A 26 -2.27 -3.56 -12.30
CA THR A 26 -3.71 -3.39 -12.58
C THR A 26 -4.18 -4.37 -13.66
N GLN A 27 -3.48 -4.44 -14.79
CA GLN A 27 -3.86 -5.33 -15.90
C GLN A 27 -3.71 -6.82 -15.57
N LEU A 28 -2.71 -7.22 -14.78
CA LEU A 28 -2.54 -8.61 -14.36
C LEU A 28 -3.73 -9.04 -13.49
N PHE A 29 -4.14 -8.15 -12.58
CA PHE A 29 -5.27 -8.36 -11.69
C PHE A 29 -6.64 -8.32 -12.40
N ASP A 30 -6.75 -7.64 -13.54
CA ASP A 30 -7.95 -7.69 -14.38
C ASP A 30 -8.01 -8.94 -15.28
N ALA A 31 -6.84 -9.47 -15.68
CA ALA A 31 -6.73 -10.56 -16.66
C ALA A 31 -6.63 -11.97 -16.04
N HIS A 32 -6.18 -12.09 -14.78
CA HIS A 32 -5.88 -13.38 -14.15
C HIS A 32 -6.54 -13.52 -12.76
N PRO A 33 -6.80 -14.75 -12.30
CA PRO A 33 -7.10 -15.01 -10.90
C PRO A 33 -6.00 -14.46 -9.98
N VAL A 34 -6.36 -13.98 -8.80
CA VAL A 34 -5.45 -13.26 -7.89
C VAL A 34 -4.16 -14.02 -7.57
N ASP A 35 -4.25 -15.32 -7.30
CA ASP A 35 -3.06 -16.11 -6.94
C ASP A 35 -2.08 -16.22 -8.12
N GLU A 36 -2.60 -16.29 -9.35
CA GLU A 36 -1.82 -16.27 -10.58
C GLU A 36 -1.27 -14.87 -10.88
N ALA A 37 -2.08 -13.82 -10.74
CA ALA A 37 -1.65 -12.43 -10.89
C ALA A 37 -0.52 -12.05 -9.92
N VAL A 38 -0.60 -12.52 -8.67
CA VAL A 38 0.46 -12.38 -7.67
C VAL A 38 1.71 -13.14 -8.11
N ALA A 39 1.57 -14.41 -8.52
CA ALA A 39 2.71 -15.20 -8.99
C ALA A 39 3.42 -14.54 -10.19
N LEU A 40 2.68 -13.96 -11.13
CA LEU A 40 3.24 -13.23 -12.29
C LEU A 40 3.92 -11.92 -11.87
N ALA A 41 3.27 -11.13 -11.00
CA ALA A 41 3.81 -9.86 -10.53
C ALA A 41 5.15 -10.02 -9.79
N PHE A 42 5.29 -11.11 -9.02
CA PHE A 42 6.52 -11.48 -8.31
C PHE A 42 7.41 -12.46 -9.11
N GLY A 43 7.00 -12.91 -10.30
CA GLY A 43 7.72 -13.89 -11.11
C GLY A 43 8.80 -13.30 -12.02
N GLY A 44 8.90 -11.96 -12.08
CA GLY A 44 9.89 -11.25 -12.88
C GLY A 44 9.33 -10.11 -13.73
N ASP A 45 8.01 -10.01 -13.89
CA ASP A 45 7.39 -9.03 -14.79
C ASP A 45 7.18 -7.64 -14.17
N ALA A 46 7.00 -7.54 -12.84
CA ALA A 46 6.73 -6.26 -12.18
C ALA A 46 7.83 -5.79 -11.20
N VAL A 47 8.42 -6.68 -10.39
CA VAL A 47 9.42 -6.31 -9.37
C VAL A 47 10.46 -7.44 -9.12
N PRO A 48 11.76 -7.13 -8.91
CA PRO A 48 12.75 -8.14 -8.55
C PRO A 48 12.49 -8.77 -7.17
N VAL A 49 12.43 -10.10 -7.10
CA VAL A 49 12.22 -10.87 -5.86
C VAL A 49 13.56 -11.37 -5.31
N GLY A 50 13.96 -10.83 -4.17
CA GLY A 50 15.25 -11.15 -3.53
C GLY A 50 15.86 -10.00 -2.72
N ALA A 51 15.27 -8.80 -2.79
CA ALA A 51 15.64 -7.66 -1.96
C ALA A 51 14.72 -7.54 -0.74
N ASN A 52 15.24 -6.97 0.35
CA ASN A 52 14.40 -6.44 1.42
C ASN A 52 13.53 -5.29 0.90
N SER A 53 12.37 -5.11 1.52
CA SER A 53 11.48 -4.00 1.18
C SER A 53 12.13 -2.65 1.45
N ASP A 54 12.01 -1.71 0.50
CA ASP A 54 12.52 -0.35 0.63
C ASP A 54 11.36 0.63 0.45
N TYR A 55 10.64 0.90 1.55
CA TYR A 55 9.47 1.78 1.53
C TYR A 55 9.81 3.19 1.04
N GLY A 56 10.94 3.74 1.44
CA GLY A 56 11.29 5.10 1.06
C GLY A 56 11.52 5.24 -0.44
N ARG A 57 12.20 4.27 -1.05
CA ARG A 57 12.36 4.21 -2.50
C ARG A 57 11.04 3.99 -3.22
N VAL A 58 10.21 3.07 -2.73
CA VAL A 58 8.89 2.77 -3.33
C VAL A 58 7.97 3.99 -3.30
N LEU A 59 7.88 4.67 -2.16
CA LEU A 59 7.10 5.89 -2.00
C LEU A 59 7.63 7.00 -2.92
N GLY A 60 8.96 7.16 -3.00
CA GLY A 60 9.62 8.11 -3.89
C GLY A 60 9.30 7.86 -5.36
N GLN A 61 9.45 6.62 -5.82
CA GLN A 61 9.13 6.23 -7.20
C GLN A 61 7.65 6.42 -7.52
N PHE A 62 6.75 6.08 -6.60
CA PHE A 62 5.32 6.32 -6.80
C PHE A 62 5.02 7.82 -6.91
N ALA A 63 5.59 8.64 -6.02
CA ALA A 63 5.42 10.08 -6.06
C ALA A 63 6.00 10.71 -7.33
N GLU A 64 7.07 10.15 -7.89
CA GLU A 64 7.67 10.61 -9.14
C GLU A 64 6.84 10.21 -10.37
N ARG A 65 6.38 8.96 -10.43
CA ARG A 65 5.85 8.35 -11.68
C ARG A 65 4.32 8.27 -11.76
N HIS A 66 3.63 8.36 -10.62
CA HIS A 66 2.22 7.99 -10.51
C HIS A 66 1.39 8.99 -9.70
N LEU A 67 1.98 10.13 -9.31
CA LEU A 67 1.29 11.13 -8.50
C LEU A 67 0.20 11.89 -9.29
N ASP A 68 0.26 11.89 -10.62
CA ASP A 68 -0.77 12.38 -11.53
C ASP A 68 -2.09 11.58 -11.44
N LEU A 69 -2.02 10.34 -10.95
CA LEU A 69 -3.16 9.45 -10.73
C LEU A 69 -3.92 9.76 -9.43
N VAL A 70 -3.32 10.58 -8.58
CA VAL A 70 -3.82 10.89 -7.24
C VAL A 70 -4.44 12.27 -7.25
N ASP A 71 -5.75 12.32 -7.00
CA ASP A 71 -6.50 13.56 -6.84
C ASP A 71 -7.32 13.58 -5.55
N ARG A 72 -8.14 14.62 -5.40
CA ARG A 72 -9.01 14.83 -4.23
C ARG A 72 -10.19 13.85 -4.13
N ARG A 73 -10.32 12.92 -5.07
CA ARG A 73 -11.27 11.81 -5.05
C ARG A 73 -10.58 10.47 -4.81
N THR A 74 -9.27 10.38 -5.03
CA THR A 74 -8.48 9.16 -4.82
C THR A 74 -8.30 8.84 -3.33
N THR A 75 -8.58 7.60 -2.95
CA THR A 75 -8.14 7.00 -1.68
C THR A 75 -6.94 6.11 -1.96
N VAL A 76 -5.79 6.42 -1.36
CA VAL A 76 -4.59 5.58 -1.44
C VAL A 76 -4.60 4.63 -0.25
N VAL A 77 -4.53 3.33 -0.51
CA VAL A 77 -4.46 2.28 0.51
C VAL A 77 -3.08 1.63 0.42
N ILE A 78 -2.30 1.74 1.50
CA ILE A 78 -0.98 1.12 1.65
C ILE A 78 -1.16 -0.11 2.53
N LEU A 79 -0.65 -1.23 2.04
CA LEU A 79 -0.62 -2.49 2.75
C LEU A 79 0.84 -2.85 3.07
N GLY A 80 1.18 -2.98 4.36
CA GLY A 80 2.48 -3.49 4.76
C GLY A 80 3.00 -2.95 6.09
N ASP A 81 4.15 -3.47 6.52
CA ASP A 81 4.68 -3.33 7.88
C ASP A 81 5.39 -1.99 8.17
N GLY A 82 5.78 -1.26 7.12
CA GLY A 82 6.50 -0.01 7.25
C GLY A 82 7.92 -0.17 7.81
N ARG A 83 8.53 -1.35 7.69
CA ARG A 83 9.93 -1.58 8.06
C ARG A 83 10.86 -1.08 6.97
N SER A 84 11.80 -0.22 7.34
CA SER A 84 12.75 0.37 6.39
C SER A 84 13.96 -0.49 6.09
N ASN A 85 14.22 -1.55 6.86
CA ASN A 85 15.48 -2.29 6.79
C ASN A 85 16.71 -1.36 6.95
N HIS A 86 16.57 -0.34 7.80
CA HIS A 86 17.56 0.71 8.06
C HIS A 86 17.87 1.64 6.87
N LEU A 87 17.02 1.64 5.85
CA LEU A 87 17.07 2.60 4.74
C LEU A 87 16.29 3.86 5.09
N ASP A 88 16.42 4.90 4.25
CA ASP A 88 15.64 6.12 4.43
C ASP A 88 14.14 5.85 4.30
N ALA A 89 13.35 6.37 5.23
CA ALA A 89 11.90 6.28 5.21
C ALA A 89 11.27 7.12 4.08
N ASN A 90 11.92 8.21 3.67
CA ASN A 90 11.39 9.15 2.68
C ASN A 90 9.92 9.56 2.94
N ALA A 91 9.62 9.94 4.18
CA ALA A 91 8.25 10.29 4.60
C ALA A 91 7.66 11.48 3.83
N GLU A 92 8.52 12.36 3.28
CA GLU A 92 8.13 13.48 2.42
C GLU A 92 7.45 13.05 1.12
N ALA A 93 7.81 11.87 0.58
CA ALA A 93 7.11 11.30 -0.56
C ALA A 93 5.66 10.91 -0.18
N LEU A 94 5.47 10.33 1.00
CA LEU A 94 4.12 10.03 1.52
C LEU A 94 3.33 11.31 1.81
N GLU A 95 3.99 12.35 2.32
CA GLU A 95 3.37 13.67 2.48
C GLU A 95 2.88 14.20 1.12
N SER A 96 3.69 14.08 0.07
CA SER A 96 3.33 14.52 -1.28
C SER A 96 2.10 13.79 -1.82
N ILE A 97 2.01 12.48 -1.59
CA ILE A 97 0.82 11.67 -1.89
C ILE A 97 -0.38 12.18 -1.08
N ARG A 98 -0.21 12.37 0.23
CA ARG A 98 -1.26 12.84 1.15
C ARG A 98 -1.82 14.21 0.79
N ARG A 99 -0.99 15.14 0.32
CA ARG A 99 -1.42 16.50 -0.09
C ARG A 99 -2.39 16.46 -1.25
N ARG A 100 -2.29 15.46 -2.14
CA ARG A 100 -3.18 15.29 -3.30
C ARG A 100 -4.37 14.40 -3.00
N ALA A 101 -4.15 13.28 -2.32
CA ALA A 101 -5.19 12.28 -2.07
C ALA A 101 -6.34 12.84 -1.23
N ALA A 102 -7.54 12.33 -1.48
CA ALA A 102 -8.66 12.50 -0.56
C ALA A 102 -8.31 11.91 0.81
N ARG A 103 -7.76 10.69 0.80
CA ARG A 103 -7.42 9.90 1.98
C ARG A 103 -6.17 9.06 1.72
N VAL A 104 -5.35 8.91 2.74
CA VAL A 104 -4.25 7.94 2.78
C VAL A 104 -4.53 6.99 3.93
N VAL A 105 -4.61 5.69 3.62
CA VAL A 105 -4.93 4.64 4.59
C VAL A 105 -3.78 3.65 4.66
N TRP A 106 -3.29 3.36 5.86
CA TRP A 106 -2.25 2.37 6.07
C TRP A 106 -2.77 1.16 6.86
N LEU A 107 -2.77 -0.02 6.26
CA LEU A 107 -3.13 -1.28 6.92
C LEU A 107 -1.86 -2.10 7.13
N ASN A 108 -1.43 -2.20 8.38
CA ASN A 108 -0.16 -2.78 8.76
C ASN A 108 -0.37 -4.15 9.44
N PRO A 109 0.32 -5.23 9.00
CA PRO A 109 0.16 -6.55 9.60
C PRO A 109 0.79 -6.68 11.00
N GLU A 110 1.63 -5.74 11.41
CA GLU A 110 2.24 -5.75 12.73
C GLU A 110 1.35 -5.11 13.80
N PRO A 111 1.45 -5.57 15.07
CA PRO A 111 0.71 -4.97 16.17
C PRO A 111 1.17 -3.51 16.40
N ARG A 112 0.23 -2.64 16.79
CA ARG A 112 0.52 -1.20 16.99
C ARG A 112 1.65 -0.91 17.97
N ASN A 113 1.93 -1.80 18.93
CA ASN A 113 3.03 -1.62 19.88
C ASN A 113 4.43 -1.85 19.27
N SER A 114 4.53 -2.43 18.06
CA SER A 114 5.80 -2.51 17.33
C SER A 114 6.10 -1.27 16.49
N TRP A 115 5.11 -0.39 16.30
CA TRP A 115 5.27 0.79 15.45
C TRP A 115 6.22 1.79 16.11
N GLY A 116 7.33 2.07 15.46
CA GLY A 116 8.43 2.88 16.02
C GLY A 116 9.44 2.10 16.86
N PHE A 117 9.36 0.77 16.88
CA PHE A 117 10.38 -0.10 17.47
C PHE A 117 11.21 -0.80 16.39
N GLY A 118 12.52 -0.90 16.61
CA GLY A 118 13.47 -1.44 15.63
C GLY A 118 13.57 -0.53 14.40
N ASP A 119 13.45 -1.10 13.21
CA ASP A 119 13.46 -0.40 11.92
C ASP A 119 12.04 -0.04 11.41
N SER A 120 11.03 -0.05 12.29
CA SER A 120 9.67 0.38 11.94
C SER A 120 9.61 1.91 11.84
N GLU A 121 9.38 2.43 10.63
CA GLU A 121 9.29 3.87 10.35
C GLU A 121 7.86 4.41 10.44
N MET A 122 6.93 3.63 11.00
CA MET A 122 5.52 4.02 11.14
C MET A 122 5.35 5.36 11.87
N ALA A 123 6.22 5.69 12.82
CA ALA A 123 6.21 6.99 13.50
C ALA A 123 6.36 8.18 12.52
N ARG A 124 7.13 8.01 11.44
CA ARG A 124 7.30 9.01 10.38
C ARG A 124 6.17 9.01 9.36
N TYR A 125 5.54 7.85 9.11
CA TYR A 125 4.45 7.75 8.13
C TYR A 125 3.09 8.19 8.68
N LEU A 126 2.84 7.99 9.97
CA LEU A 126 1.54 8.26 10.60
C LEU A 126 1.03 9.71 10.41
N PRO A 127 1.84 10.77 10.53
CA PRO A 127 1.40 12.15 10.28
C PRO A 127 0.81 12.37 8.88
N HIS A 128 1.17 11.53 7.92
CA HIS A 128 0.72 11.61 6.53
C HIS A 128 -0.42 10.64 6.22
N CYS A 129 -0.88 9.86 7.20
CA CYS A 129 -2.01 8.96 7.08
C CYS A 129 -3.30 9.64 7.56
N THR A 130 -4.37 9.54 6.79
CA THR A 130 -5.73 9.86 7.26
C THR A 130 -6.21 8.84 8.28
N PHE A 131 -5.87 7.57 8.05
CA PHE A 131 -6.19 6.47 8.95
C PHE A 131 -5.08 5.42 8.89
N ALA A 132 -4.76 4.80 10.02
CA ALA A 132 -3.87 3.65 10.06
C ALA A 132 -4.44 2.59 11.00
N ALA A 133 -4.30 1.31 10.69
CA ALA A 133 -4.73 0.22 11.54
C ALA A 133 -3.77 -0.97 11.48
N SER A 134 -3.67 -1.67 12.61
CA SER A 134 -3.09 -3.01 12.62
C SER A 134 -4.15 -4.00 12.13
N VAL A 135 -3.77 -4.86 11.19
CA VAL A 135 -4.65 -5.82 10.50
C VAL A 135 -3.91 -7.14 10.37
N ARG A 136 -4.20 -8.08 11.27
CA ARG A 136 -3.44 -9.33 11.47
C ARG A 136 -4.17 -10.56 10.94
N SER A 137 -5.39 -10.38 10.43
CA SER A 137 -6.17 -11.46 9.84
C SER A 137 -6.95 -10.97 8.62
N LEU A 138 -7.33 -11.90 7.75
CA LEU A 138 -8.20 -11.62 6.61
C LEU A 138 -9.55 -11.03 7.05
N GLY A 139 -10.08 -11.47 8.20
CA GLY A 139 -11.32 -10.92 8.75
C GLY A 139 -11.18 -9.46 9.16
N GLU A 140 -10.08 -9.10 9.84
CA GLU A 140 -9.77 -7.71 10.20
C GLU A 140 -9.58 -6.84 8.94
N LEU A 141 -8.96 -7.39 7.90
CA LEU A 141 -8.74 -6.70 6.63
C LEU A 141 -10.06 -6.40 5.94
N ARG A 142 -10.90 -7.41 5.79
CA ARG A 142 -12.23 -7.27 5.18
C ARG A 142 -13.04 -6.21 5.93
N HIS A 143 -13.04 -6.26 7.26
CA HIS A 143 -13.75 -5.27 8.07
C HIS A 143 -13.19 -3.84 7.88
N ALA A 144 -11.86 -3.67 7.82
CA ALA A 144 -11.23 -2.39 7.56
C ALA A 144 -11.62 -1.84 6.18
N ILE A 145 -11.53 -2.68 5.14
CA ILE A 145 -11.91 -2.34 3.76
C ILE A 145 -13.38 -1.95 3.67
N GLU A 146 -14.29 -2.74 4.24
CA GLU A 146 -15.73 -2.42 4.23
C GLU A 146 -16.02 -1.08 4.92
N ARG A 147 -15.32 -0.77 6.01
CA ARG A 147 -15.46 0.54 6.67
C ARG A 147 -14.98 1.68 5.78
N LEU A 148 -13.90 1.49 5.05
CA LEU A 148 -13.41 2.47 4.08
C LEU A 148 -14.39 2.65 2.94
N ALA A 149 -14.91 1.56 2.36
CA ALA A 149 -15.91 1.60 1.30
C ALA A 149 -17.16 2.38 1.73
N ARG A 150 -17.71 2.07 2.92
CA ARG A 150 -18.86 2.82 3.49
C ARG A 150 -18.58 4.30 3.72
N ALA A 151 -17.34 4.67 3.98
CA ALA A 151 -16.94 6.07 4.15
C ALA A 151 -16.70 6.80 2.82
N ILE A 152 -16.54 6.08 1.70
CA ILE A 152 -16.34 6.64 0.34
C ILE A 152 -17.69 6.87 -0.35
N THR A 153 -18.70 6.04 -0.08
CA THR A 153 -20.05 6.14 -0.69
C THR A 153 -20.97 7.19 -0.03
N ARG A 154 -20.48 7.97 0.94
CA ARG A 154 -21.18 9.10 1.57
C ARG A 154 -20.52 10.40 1.18
#